data_AF-A0A345RBA6-F1
#
_entry.id   AF-A0A345RBA6-F1
#
_cell.length_a   1.000
_cell.length_b   1.000
_cell.length_c   1.000
_cell.angle_alpha   90.00
_cell.angle_beta   90.00
_cell.angle_gamma   90.00
#
_symmetry.space_group_name_H-M   'P 1'
#
loop_
_entity.id
_entity.type
_entity.pdbx_description
1 polymer ?
#
loop_
_entity_poly.entity_id
_entity_poly.type
_entity_poly.pdbx_seq_one_letter_code
_entity_poly.pdbx_strand_id
1 'polypeptide(L)'
;MNSTSSQIDPRIKRKACHETSDTYGAIVAVLDHKHRVIVCKDGIQWITQRRKSGGADRPWRGLGYYTNRKALIRACALLECEIEPAVMSLLAELPDTIGRTA
;
A
#
# COMPACT_ATOMS: atom_id res chain seq x y z
N MET A 1 -10.98 -37.58 -16.79
CA MET A 1 -11.73 -37.24 -15.56
C MET A 1 -11.19 -35.91 -15.07
N ASN A 2 -12.10 -34.93 -15.04
CA ASN A 2 -12.06 -33.59 -14.43
C ASN A 2 -10.76 -32.77 -14.41
N SER A 3 -10.60 -31.99 -15.49
CA SER A 3 -9.88 -30.71 -15.53
C SER A 3 -10.59 -29.66 -14.65
N THR A 4 -9.97 -29.23 -13.54
CA THR A 4 -10.43 -28.04 -12.80
C THR A 4 -9.67 -26.83 -13.32
N SER A 5 -10.17 -26.30 -14.43
CA SER A 5 -9.84 -24.97 -14.92
C SER A 5 -10.52 -23.96 -13.99
N SER A 6 -9.84 -23.51 -12.94
CA SER A 6 -10.31 -22.42 -12.09
C SER A 6 -10.22 -21.10 -12.86
N GLN A 7 -11.23 -20.86 -13.70
CA GLN A 7 -11.51 -19.54 -14.23
C GLN A 7 -11.95 -18.65 -13.07
N ILE A 8 -11.10 -17.70 -12.70
CA ILE A 8 -11.42 -16.70 -11.69
C ILE A 8 -12.43 -15.73 -12.33
N ASP A 9 -13.65 -15.68 -11.77
CA ASP A 9 -14.75 -14.86 -12.29
C ASP A 9 -14.42 -13.35 -12.20
N PRO A 10 -14.52 -12.58 -13.29
CA PRO A 10 -14.20 -11.15 -13.32
C PRO A 10 -15.17 -10.27 -12.50
N ARG A 11 -16.22 -10.85 -11.89
CA ARG A 11 -17.21 -10.17 -11.02
C ARG A 11 -16.93 -10.35 -9.53
N ILE A 12 -15.73 -10.77 -9.12
CA ILE A 12 -15.29 -10.49 -7.75
C ILE A 12 -15.32 -8.97 -7.58
N LYS A 13 -16.46 -8.46 -7.08
CA LYS A 13 -16.61 -7.09 -6.62
C LYS A 13 -15.44 -6.87 -5.70
N ARG A 14 -14.46 -6.06 -6.12
CA ARG A 14 -13.49 -5.48 -5.21
C ARG A 14 -14.34 -4.83 -4.14
N LYS A 15 -14.43 -5.47 -2.96
CA LYS A 15 -15.09 -4.86 -1.81
C LYS A 15 -14.38 -3.51 -1.71
N ALA A 16 -15.14 -2.41 -1.80
CA ALA A 16 -14.60 -1.06 -1.65
C ALA A 16 -14.16 -0.92 -0.18
N CYS A 17 -13.04 -1.56 0.12
CA CYS A 17 -12.38 -1.55 1.40
C CYS A 17 -11.82 -0.14 1.55
N HIS A 18 -12.13 0.48 2.68
CA HIS A 18 -11.59 1.81 2.98
C HIS A 18 -10.05 1.71 3.01
N GLU A 19 -9.34 2.74 2.55
CA GLU A 19 -7.86 2.79 2.55
C GLU A 19 -7.24 2.54 3.93
N THR A 20 -8.04 2.71 4.98
CA THR A 20 -7.63 2.48 6.37
C THR A 20 -7.96 1.09 6.90
N SER A 21 -8.52 0.19 6.07
CA SER A 21 -8.91 -1.18 6.44
C SER A 21 -7.71 -2.12 6.35
N ASP A 22 -7.74 -3.20 7.14
CA ASP A 22 -6.81 -4.34 6.99
C ASP A 22 -7.02 -5.06 5.65
N THR A 23 -8.25 -5.04 5.11
CA THR A 23 -8.58 -5.70 3.84
C THR A 23 -8.30 -4.84 2.59
N TYR A 24 -7.65 -3.69 2.77
CA TYR A 24 -7.32 -2.82 1.64
C TYR A 24 -6.29 -3.47 0.71
N GLY A 25 -6.65 -3.64 -0.57
CA GLY A 25 -5.90 -4.48 -1.50
C GLY A 25 -4.72 -3.80 -2.21
N ALA A 26 -4.66 -2.47 -2.27
CA ALA A 26 -3.61 -1.76 -2.99
C ALA A 26 -2.40 -1.44 -2.10
N ILE A 27 -1.87 -2.47 -1.42
CA ILE A 27 -0.66 -2.37 -0.60
C ILE A 27 0.56 -2.48 -1.51
N VAL A 28 1.46 -1.49 -1.45
CA VAL A 28 2.72 -1.48 -2.18
C VAL A 28 3.79 -2.21 -1.39
N ALA A 29 3.91 -1.89 -0.10
CA ALA A 29 4.92 -2.43 0.78
C ALA A 29 4.42 -2.45 2.22
N VAL A 30 4.76 -3.50 2.95
CA VAL A 30 4.68 -3.54 4.42
C VAL A 30 6.08 -3.24 4.93
N LEU A 31 6.23 -2.14 5.66
CA LEU A 31 7.54 -1.67 6.13
C LEU A 31 7.92 -2.38 7.43
N ASP A 32 6.94 -2.54 8.33
CA ASP A 32 7.03 -3.34 9.55
C ASP A 32 5.60 -3.78 9.98
N HIS A 33 5.47 -4.29 11.21
CA HIS A 33 4.18 -4.70 11.80
C HIS A 33 3.14 -3.56 12.00
N LYS A 34 3.56 -2.30 11.93
CA LYS A 34 2.75 -1.09 12.19
C LYS A 34 2.74 -0.10 11.01
N HIS A 35 3.58 -0.25 10.00
CA HIS A 35 3.78 0.72 8.95
C HIS A 35 3.64 0.06 7.58
N ARG A 36 2.92 0.73 6.69
CA ARG A 36 2.75 0.28 5.31
C ARG A 36 2.70 1.46 4.36
N VAL A 37 2.96 1.17 3.09
CA VAL A 37 2.74 2.05 1.95
C VAL A 37 1.62 1.46 1.11
N ILE A 38 0.62 2.26 0.79
CA ILE A 38 -0.48 1.89 -0.12
C ILE A 38 -0.55 2.85 -1.30
N VAL A 39 -1.21 2.43 -2.37
CA VAL A 39 -1.71 3.35 -3.41
C VAL A 39 -3.11 3.82 -3.00
N CYS A 40 -3.40 5.11 -3.16
CA CYS A 40 -4.76 5.61 -2.94
C CYS A 40 -5.75 4.95 -3.90
N LYS A 41 -7.05 4.99 -3.56
CA LYS A 41 -8.12 4.40 -4.34
C LYS A 41 -8.18 4.88 -5.80
N ASP A 42 -7.71 6.12 -6.03
CA ASP A 42 -7.74 6.78 -7.34
C ASP A 42 -6.46 6.55 -8.15
N GLY A 43 -5.45 5.86 -7.60
CA GLY A 43 -4.23 5.51 -8.33
C GLY A 43 -3.27 6.67 -8.59
N ILE A 44 -3.42 7.80 -7.91
CA ILE A 44 -2.67 9.04 -8.18
C ILE A 44 -1.62 9.43 -7.13
N GLN A 45 -1.58 8.73 -6.00
CA GLN A 45 -0.63 9.01 -4.92
C GLN A 45 -0.39 7.76 -4.06
N TRP A 46 0.80 7.71 -3.46
CA TRP A 46 1.13 6.78 -2.38
C TRP A 46 0.79 7.38 -1.03
N ILE A 47 0.40 6.52 -0.08
CA ILE A 47 0.07 6.92 1.29
C ILE A 47 0.90 6.07 2.24
N THR A 48 1.74 6.71 3.05
CA THR A 48 2.35 6.04 4.21
C THR A 48 1.31 5.99 5.32
N GLN A 49 1.18 4.84 5.98
CA GLN A 49 0.21 4.64 7.04
C GLN A 49 0.86 4.02 8.26
N ARG A 50 0.33 4.39 9.45
CA ARG A 50 0.62 3.71 10.71
C ARG A 50 -0.62 3.04 11.26
N ARG A 51 -0.45 1.84 11.81
CA ARG A 51 -1.49 1.13 12.55
C ARG A 51 -1.70 1.79 13.90
N LYS A 52 -2.96 2.03 14.25
CA LYS A 52 -3.42 2.46 15.57
C LYS A 52 -3.38 1.26 16.52
N SER A 53 -3.12 1.53 17.78
CA SER A 53 -3.30 0.54 18.84
C SER A 53 -4.79 0.31 19.09
N GLY A 54 -5.19 -0.95 19.31
CA GLY A 54 -6.58 -1.34 19.54
C GLY A 54 -7.31 -1.77 18.26
N GLY A 55 -8.18 -2.78 18.39
CA GLY A 55 -8.90 -3.43 17.28
C GLY A 55 -10.02 -2.58 16.68
N ALA A 56 -9.69 -1.39 16.19
CA ALA A 56 -10.64 -0.51 15.52
C ALA A 56 -11.01 -1.04 14.12
N ASP A 57 -12.23 -0.77 13.65
CA ASP A 57 -12.69 -1.07 12.28
C ASP A 57 -11.85 -0.40 11.18
N ARG A 58 -11.16 0.69 11.56
CA ARG A 58 -10.24 1.47 10.70
C ARG A 58 -8.88 1.58 11.38
N PRO A 59 -8.12 0.48 11.41
CA PRO A 59 -6.90 0.39 12.21
C PRO A 59 -5.77 1.23 11.63
N TRP A 60 -5.80 1.61 10.37
CA TRP A 60 -4.72 2.40 9.75
C TRP A 60 -5.01 3.90 9.75
N ARG A 61 -3.97 4.71 9.92
CA ARG A 61 -4.00 6.16 9.84
C ARG A 61 -2.96 6.63 8.82
N GLY A 62 -3.37 7.50 7.89
CA GLY A 62 -2.43 8.17 6.98
C GLY A 62 -1.45 9.06 7.75
N LEU A 63 -0.16 8.93 7.42
CA LEU A 63 0.92 9.77 7.90
C LEU A 63 1.30 10.84 6.87
N GLY A 64 1.32 10.48 5.58
CA GLY A 64 1.64 11.40 4.50
C GLY A 64 1.21 10.88 3.14
N TYR A 65 1.18 11.80 2.18
CA TYR A 65 0.71 11.58 0.81
C TYR A 65 1.78 12.02 -0.18
N TYR A 66 2.10 11.17 -1.16
CA TYR A 66 3.25 11.38 -2.03
C TYR A 66 2.93 11.04 -3.47
N THR A 67 3.28 11.93 -4.39
CA THR A 67 3.22 11.70 -5.83
C THR A 67 4.60 11.43 -6.44
N ASN A 68 5.67 11.57 -5.66
CA ASN A 68 7.06 11.40 -6.09
C ASN A 68 7.77 10.32 -5.25
N ARG A 69 8.44 9.37 -5.92
CA ARG A 69 9.14 8.26 -5.27
C ARG A 69 10.24 8.71 -4.30
N LYS A 70 11.06 9.70 -4.67
CA LYS A 70 12.13 10.20 -3.79
C LYS A 70 11.56 10.81 -2.51
N ALA A 71 10.43 11.50 -2.60
CA ALA A 71 9.74 12.03 -1.41
C ALA A 71 9.21 10.89 -0.52
N LEU A 72 8.60 9.86 -1.12
CA LEU A 72 8.13 8.67 -0.40
C LEU A 72 9.28 7.94 0.32
N ILE A 73 10.38 7.66 -0.37
CA ILE A 73 11.54 6.96 0.21
C ILE A 73 12.13 7.74 1.39
N ARG A 74 12.29 9.06 1.25
CA ARG A 74 12.76 9.90 2.37
C ARG A 74 11.80 9.85 3.55
N ALA A 75 10.49 9.88 3.30
CA ALA A 75 9.50 9.77 4.36
C ALA A 75 9.56 8.40 5.07
N CYS A 76 9.77 7.31 4.32
CA CYS A 76 9.95 5.98 4.91
C CYS A 76 11.21 5.91 5.77
N ALA A 77 12.33 6.49 5.31
CA ALA A 77 13.58 6.54 6.07
C ALA A 77 13.50 7.39 7.35
N LEU A 78 12.50 8.27 7.47
CA LEU A 78 12.24 9.08 8.67
C LEU A 78 11.25 8.42 9.65
N LEU A 79 10.69 7.26 9.30
CA LEU A 79 9.87 6.50 10.24
C LEU A 79 10.76 5.87 11.31
N GLU A 80 10.27 5.84 12.54
CA GLU A 80 10.91 5.17 13.67
C GLU A 80 10.71 3.65 13.59
N CYS A 81 11.08 3.04 12.45
CA CYS A 81 11.01 1.60 12.22
C CYS A 81 12.22 1.09 11.45
N GLU A 82 12.61 -0.14 11.73
CA GLU A 82 13.60 -0.86 10.93
C GLU A 82 12.92 -1.39 9.68
N ILE A 83 13.37 -0.92 8.51
CA ILE A 83 12.83 -1.30 7.21
C ILE A 83 13.81 -2.26 6.58
N GLU A 84 13.33 -3.47 6.26
CA GLU A 84 14.10 -4.49 5.57
C GLU A 84 14.70 -3.94 4.26
N PRO A 85 15.99 -4.19 3.95
CA PRO A 85 16.62 -3.70 2.74
C PRO A 85 15.88 -4.08 1.46
N ALA A 86 15.31 -5.29 1.41
CA ALA A 86 14.51 -5.75 0.28
C ALA A 86 13.24 -4.90 0.06
N VAL A 87 12.63 -4.40 1.13
CA VAL A 87 11.48 -3.50 1.05
C VAL A 87 11.90 -2.13 0.53
N MET A 88 13.07 -1.63 0.95
CA MET A 88 13.63 -0.39 0.39
C MET A 88 13.97 -0.54 -1.11
N SER A 89 14.47 -1.70 -1.53
CA SER A 89 14.68 -2.01 -2.96
C SER A 89 13.36 -2.00 -3.74
N LEU A 90 12.29 -2.59 -3.20
CA LEU A 90 10.97 -2.56 -3.82
C LEU A 90 10.44 -1.12 -3.98
N LEU A 91 10.63 -0.26 -2.97
CA LEU A 91 10.27 1.16 -3.07
C LEU A 91 11.12 1.92 -4.10
N ALA A 92 12.39 1.53 -4.27
CA ALA A 92 13.29 2.11 -5.26
C ALA A 92 12.91 1.75 -6.71
N GLU A 93 12.19 0.66 -6.92
CA GLU A 93 11.69 0.22 -8.23
C GLU A 93 10.38 0.89 -8.67
N LEU A 94 9.73 1.64 -7.77
CA LEU A 94 8.53 2.42 -8.13
C LEU A 94 8.82 3.43 -9.26
N PRO A 95 7.80 3.86 -10.04
CA PRO A 95 7.98 4.94 -10.98
C PRO A 95 8.38 6.25 -10.26
N ASP A 96 9.04 7.17 -10.96
CA ASP A 96 9.44 8.45 -10.36
C ASP A 96 8.23 9.26 -9.87
N THR A 97 7.12 9.19 -10.59
CA THR A 97 5.83 9.78 -10.23
C THR A 97 4.67 8.83 -10.50
N ILE A 98 3.59 9.01 -9.74
CA ILE A 98 2.33 8.26 -9.88
C ILE A 98 1.20 9.20 -10.34
N GLY A 99 0.19 8.66 -11.03
CA GLY A 99 -0.97 9.43 -11.50
C GLY A 99 -0.75 10.26 -12.76
N ARG A 100 0.48 10.35 -13.28
CA ARG A 100 0.72 10.89 -14.62
C ARG A 100 0.49 9.79 -15.64
N THR A 101 -0.76 9.57 -15.99
CA THR A 101 -1.09 8.94 -17.27
C THR A 101 -0.94 10.04 -18.32
N ALA A 102 -0.03 9.84 -19.27
CA ALA A 102 0.10 10.69 -20.45
C ALA A 102 -1.14 10.55 -21.35
#